data_AF-A0A8S9ZYA7-F1
#
_entry.id   AF-A0A8S9ZYA7-F1
#
_cell.length_a   1.000
_cell.length_b   1.000
_cell.length_c   1.000
_cell.angle_alpha   90.00
_cell.angle_beta   90.00
_cell.angle_gamma   90.00
#
_symmetry.space_group_name_H-M   'P 1'
#
loop_
_entity.id
_entity.type
_entity.pdbx_description
1 polymer ?
#
loop_
_entity_poly.entity_id
_entity_poly.type
_entity_poly.pdbx_seq_one_letter_code
_entity_poly.pdbx_strand_id
1 'polypeptide(L)'
;MSWEGGINEYFLNIQVFVSILSIFIFLHARKLVRSVYAFYFTGVLIGIFASFLIFGYLFQKLIPKVARFPFLFGGWPFSAYIYYLTWKNIGLIFFEYQFYAIIYLGIFTILSLAVCYRMGPPEDERSLNLMEWTLQIISLALIYLFNQSRIYTRIELERLRQFCNSQNSKSHWQLVSRLKKPNRMASFITGDSDHVSAMEFSYHSEIYCPDGEESNKGRIQF
;
A
#
# COMPACT_ATOMS: atom_id res chain seq x y z
N MET A 1 23.95 -13.93 13.55
CA MET A 1 22.65 -14.49 13.97
C MET A 1 21.75 -13.46 14.68
N SER A 2 21.92 -12.15 14.45
CA SER A 2 21.21 -11.07 15.19
C SER A 2 20.23 -10.25 14.34
N TRP A 3 20.26 -10.37 13.01
CA TRP A 3 19.53 -9.47 12.09
C TRP A 3 18.17 -10.02 11.64
N GLU A 4 17.91 -11.32 11.81
CA GLU A 4 16.61 -11.96 11.51
C GLU A 4 15.52 -11.57 12.52
N GLY A 5 15.91 -11.22 13.75
CA GLY A 5 14.99 -10.75 14.79
C GLY A 5 14.35 -9.41 14.44
N GLY A 6 15.16 -8.42 14.04
CA GLY A 6 14.68 -7.05 13.82
C GLY A 6 13.62 -6.94 12.73
N ILE A 7 13.73 -7.72 11.66
CA ILE A 7 12.82 -7.66 10.50
C ILE A 7 11.43 -8.21 10.84
N ASN A 8 11.43 -9.39 11.47
CA ASN A 8 10.20 -10.00 11.97
C ASN A 8 9.56 -9.10 13.02
N GLU A 9 10.37 -8.41 13.84
CA GLU A 9 9.90 -7.38 14.76
C GLU A 9 9.25 -6.21 14.03
N TYR A 10 9.84 -5.62 12.98
CA TYR A 10 9.20 -4.50 12.25
C TYR A 10 7.86 -4.89 11.63
N PHE A 11 7.79 -6.04 10.96
CA PHE A 11 6.54 -6.52 10.36
C PHE A 11 5.49 -6.82 11.45
N LEU A 12 5.90 -7.44 12.56
CA LEU A 12 5.05 -7.70 13.71
C LEU A 12 4.60 -6.39 14.39
N ASN A 13 5.47 -5.39 14.47
CA ASN A 13 5.18 -4.09 15.08
C ASN A 13 4.17 -3.30 14.23
N ILE A 14 4.34 -3.27 12.91
CA ILE A 14 3.37 -2.66 11.99
C ILE A 14 2.02 -3.37 12.10
N GLN A 15 2.04 -4.69 12.21
CA GLN A 15 0.84 -5.49 12.41
C GLN A 15 0.08 -5.16 13.68
N VAL A 16 0.80 -5.17 14.79
CA VAL A 16 0.26 -4.90 16.10
C VAL A 16 -0.28 -3.47 16.11
N PHE A 17 0.44 -2.52 15.49
CA PHE A 17 0.00 -1.14 15.34
C PHE A 17 -1.32 -1.03 14.56
N VAL A 18 -1.43 -1.64 13.38
CA VAL A 18 -2.68 -1.63 12.57
C VAL A 18 -3.84 -2.28 13.33
N SER A 19 -3.56 -3.35 14.08
CA SER A 19 -4.58 -4.04 14.88
C SER A 19 -5.05 -3.18 16.05
N ILE A 20 -4.12 -2.54 16.78
CA ILE A 20 -4.43 -1.59 17.86
C ILE A 20 -5.21 -0.39 17.32
N LEU A 21 -4.79 0.18 16.19
CA LEU A 21 -5.49 1.30 15.55
C LEU A 21 -6.92 0.91 15.16
N SER A 22 -7.10 -0.28 14.59
CA SER A 22 -8.43 -0.77 14.21
C SER A 22 -9.33 -1.00 15.42
N ILE A 23 -8.80 -1.56 16.51
CA ILE A 23 -9.52 -1.71 17.79
C ILE A 23 -9.87 -0.34 18.37
N PHE A 24 -8.95 0.63 18.32
CA PHE A 24 -9.18 1.98 18.79
C PHE A 24 -10.34 2.65 18.03
N ILE A 25 -10.35 2.53 16.69
CA ILE A 25 -11.43 3.02 15.82
C ILE A 25 -12.75 2.32 16.16
N PHE A 26 -12.75 1.00 16.33
CA PHE A 26 -13.96 0.24 16.69
C PHE A 26 -14.57 0.73 18.02
N LEU A 27 -13.73 0.93 19.05
CA LEU A 27 -14.17 1.37 20.38
C LEU A 27 -14.65 2.83 20.39
N HIS A 28 -14.01 3.69 19.61
CA HIS A 28 -14.33 5.11 19.55
C HIS A 28 -15.30 5.46 18.42
N ALA A 29 -15.82 4.48 17.67
CA ALA A 29 -16.66 4.68 16.49
C ALA A 29 -17.84 5.63 16.76
N ARG A 30 -18.55 5.44 17.89
CA ARG A 30 -19.67 6.30 18.31
C ARG A 30 -19.28 7.75 18.55
N LYS A 31 -18.16 7.96 19.24
CA LYS A 31 -17.65 9.31 19.54
C LYS A 31 -17.14 9.99 18.28
N LEU A 32 -16.49 9.23 17.40
CA LEU A 32 -15.93 9.72 16.15
C LEU A 32 -17.04 10.21 15.20
N VAL A 33 -18.04 9.37 14.94
CA VAL A 33 -19.14 9.66 13.99
C VAL A 33 -20.02 10.82 14.46
N ARG A 34 -20.26 10.97 15.77
CA ARG A 34 -21.05 12.08 16.33
C ARG A 34 -20.25 13.38 16.45
N SER A 35 -18.93 13.34 16.26
CA SER A 35 -18.12 14.54 16.31
C SER A 35 -18.26 15.35 15.02
N VAL A 36 -18.54 16.63 15.16
CA VAL A 36 -18.66 17.57 14.03
C VAL A 36 -17.35 17.64 13.22
N TYR A 37 -16.22 17.55 13.90
CA TYR A 37 -14.89 17.59 13.27
C TYR A 37 -14.64 16.40 12.34
N ALA A 38 -15.09 15.19 12.71
CA ALA A 38 -14.90 14.02 11.86
C ALA A 38 -15.67 14.15 10.53
N PHE A 39 -16.86 14.76 10.55
CA PHE A 39 -17.64 14.98 9.33
C PHE A 39 -16.96 15.94 8.33
N TYR A 40 -16.41 17.06 8.81
CA TYR A 40 -15.66 17.96 7.93
C TYR A 40 -14.35 17.34 7.45
N PHE A 41 -13.68 16.57 8.30
CA PHE A 41 -12.45 15.87 7.93
C PHE A 41 -12.69 14.83 6.83
N THR A 42 -13.76 14.03 6.92
CA THR A 42 -14.11 13.07 5.86
C THR A 42 -14.48 13.77 4.56
N GLY A 43 -15.21 14.90 4.62
CA GLY A 43 -15.52 15.72 3.45
C GLY A 43 -14.28 16.30 2.75
N VAL A 44 -13.29 16.77 3.52
CA VAL A 44 -12.02 17.24 2.98
C VAL A 44 -11.23 16.08 2.37
N LEU A 45 -11.15 14.93 3.04
CA LEU A 45 -10.50 13.73 2.51
C LEU A 45 -11.12 13.28 1.19
N ILE A 46 -12.44 13.20 1.10
CA ILE A 46 -13.16 12.85 -0.14
C ILE A 46 -12.82 13.84 -1.26
N GLY A 47 -12.76 15.14 -0.94
CA GLY A 47 -12.35 16.18 -1.89
C GLY A 47 -10.91 16.01 -2.40
N ILE A 48 -9.98 15.62 -1.52
CA ILE A 48 -8.59 15.32 -1.88
C ILE A 48 -8.51 14.05 -2.74
N PHE A 49 -9.27 13.01 -2.43
CA PHE A 49 -9.31 11.79 -3.26
C PHE A 49 -9.92 12.05 -4.64
N ALA A 50 -11.02 12.82 -4.73
CA ALA A 50 -11.61 13.23 -6.00
C ALA A 50 -10.64 14.06 -6.85
N SER A 51 -9.89 14.93 -6.18
CA SER A 51 -8.80 15.72 -6.74
C SER A 51 -7.67 14.87 -7.36
N PHE A 52 -7.25 13.78 -6.70
CA PHE A 52 -6.29 12.83 -7.27
C PHE A 52 -6.83 12.10 -8.50
N LEU A 53 -8.14 11.76 -8.55
CA LEU A 53 -8.76 11.14 -9.72
C LEU A 53 -8.74 12.08 -10.93
N ILE A 54 -8.97 13.38 -10.72
CA ILE A 54 -8.91 14.39 -11.78
C ILE A 54 -7.47 14.59 -12.24
N PHE A 55 -6.51 14.61 -11.32
CA PHE A 55 -5.09 14.63 -11.68
C PHE A 55 -4.73 13.41 -12.54
N GLY A 56 -5.21 12.22 -12.19
CA GLY A 56 -5.05 11.00 -13.02
C GLY A 56 -5.72 11.12 -14.40
N TYR A 57 -6.91 11.70 -14.48
CA TYR A 57 -7.58 11.97 -15.75
C TYR A 57 -6.82 13.00 -16.61
N LEU A 58 -6.30 14.06 -16.00
CA LEU A 58 -5.44 15.03 -16.66
C LEU A 58 -4.16 14.35 -17.15
N PHE A 59 -3.56 13.48 -16.34
CA PHE A 59 -2.39 12.70 -16.72
C PHE A 59 -2.67 11.86 -17.98
N GLN A 60 -3.83 11.18 -18.04
CA GLN A 60 -4.27 10.46 -19.24
C GLN A 60 -4.52 11.39 -20.46
N LYS A 61 -4.91 12.64 -20.22
CA LYS A 61 -5.13 13.66 -21.26
C LYS A 61 -3.82 14.28 -21.76
N LEU A 62 -2.81 14.38 -20.90
CA LEU A 62 -1.47 14.92 -21.16
C LEU A 62 -0.58 13.93 -21.93
N ILE A 63 -0.91 12.64 -21.89
CA ILE A 63 -0.30 11.64 -22.76
C ILE A 63 -0.67 11.96 -24.22
N PRO A 64 0.32 12.12 -25.14
CA PRO A 64 0.04 12.46 -26.52
C PRO A 64 -0.92 11.44 -27.15
N LYS A 65 -1.81 11.86 -28.05
CA LYS A 65 -2.90 10.98 -28.57
C LYS A 65 -2.39 9.64 -29.12
N VAL A 66 -1.17 9.62 -29.67
CA VAL A 66 -0.44 8.43 -30.16
C VAL A 66 -0.05 7.45 -29.06
N ALA A 67 0.14 7.95 -27.84
CA ALA A 67 0.55 7.22 -26.64
C ALA A 67 -0.65 6.78 -25.78
N ARG A 68 -1.88 7.06 -26.20
CA ARG A 68 -3.11 6.58 -25.52
C ARG A 68 -3.42 5.11 -25.84
N PHE A 69 -2.97 4.62 -27.00
CA PHE A 69 -3.18 3.24 -27.44
C PHE A 69 -1.90 2.53 -27.94
N PRO A 70 -0.76 2.63 -27.23
CA PRO A 70 0.49 2.05 -27.71
C PRO A 70 0.45 0.51 -27.71
N PHE A 71 -0.39 -0.07 -26.84
CA PHE A 71 -0.64 -1.50 -26.77
C PHE A 71 -1.29 -2.08 -28.03
N LEU A 72 -2.14 -1.26 -28.69
CA LEU A 72 -2.95 -1.68 -29.84
C LEU A 72 -2.14 -1.71 -31.14
N PHE A 73 -1.08 -0.89 -31.24
CA PHE A 73 -0.30 -0.74 -32.48
C PHE A 73 1.13 -1.27 -32.41
N GLY A 74 1.78 -1.35 -31.24
CA GLY A 74 3.21 -1.67 -31.15
C GLY A 74 3.61 -2.66 -30.05
N GLY A 75 2.65 -3.25 -29.34
CA GLY A 75 2.90 -4.17 -28.24
C GLY A 75 3.56 -3.54 -27.01
N TRP A 76 3.92 -4.40 -26.05
CA TRP A 76 4.54 -4.01 -24.77
C TRP A 76 5.81 -3.16 -24.90
N PRO A 77 6.78 -3.45 -25.80
CA PRO A 77 8.02 -2.66 -25.85
C PRO A 77 7.81 -1.24 -26.38
N PHE A 78 6.89 -1.06 -27.31
CA PHE A 78 6.53 0.27 -27.84
C PHE A 78 5.81 1.11 -26.78
N SER A 79 4.91 0.49 -26.00
CA SER A 79 4.29 1.11 -24.83
C SER A 79 5.30 1.51 -23.77
N ALA A 80 6.28 0.64 -23.47
CA ALA A 80 7.33 0.93 -22.50
C ALA A 80 8.24 2.08 -22.97
N TYR A 81 8.55 2.16 -24.26
CA TYR A 81 9.37 3.25 -24.82
C TYR A 81 8.66 4.61 -24.77
N ILE A 82 7.37 4.63 -25.13
CA ILE A 82 6.51 5.80 -25.03
C ILE A 82 6.33 6.23 -23.55
N TYR A 83 6.16 5.28 -22.64
CA TYR A 83 6.08 5.54 -21.21
C TYR A 83 7.40 6.12 -20.67
N TYR A 84 8.54 5.55 -21.06
CA TYR A 84 9.87 6.06 -20.72
C TYR A 84 10.09 7.49 -21.24
N LEU A 85 9.68 7.78 -22.48
CA LEU A 85 9.76 9.12 -23.07
C LEU A 85 8.91 10.13 -22.28
N THR A 86 7.72 9.71 -21.85
CA THR A 86 6.84 10.53 -21.03
C THR A 86 7.48 10.75 -19.65
N TRP A 87 7.98 9.68 -19.01
CA TRP A 87 8.61 9.70 -17.69
C TRP A 87 9.78 10.68 -17.61
N LYS A 88 10.64 10.69 -18.63
CA LYS A 88 11.78 11.62 -18.72
C LYS A 88 11.36 13.09 -18.84
N ASN A 89 10.20 13.34 -19.45
CA ASN A 89 9.68 14.70 -19.70
C ASN A 89 8.61 15.14 -18.69
N ILE A 90 8.24 14.30 -17.71
CA ILE A 90 7.26 14.63 -16.66
C ILE A 90 7.66 15.89 -15.91
N GLY A 91 8.96 16.11 -15.64
CA GLY A 91 9.42 17.31 -14.94
C GLY A 91 9.03 18.60 -15.66
N LEU A 92 9.32 18.71 -16.96
CA LEU A 92 8.98 19.88 -17.79
C LEU A 92 7.47 20.12 -17.83
N ILE A 93 6.68 19.06 -18.00
CA ILE A 93 5.22 19.12 -18.07
C ILE A 93 4.63 19.49 -16.70
N PHE A 94 5.21 18.94 -15.62
CA PHE A 94 4.77 19.22 -14.26
C PHE A 94 4.97 20.70 -13.95
N PHE A 95 6.15 21.27 -14.22
CA PHE A 95 6.43 22.70 -13.98
C PHE A 95 5.55 23.65 -14.80
N GLU A 96 5.21 23.30 -16.03
CA GLU A 96 4.38 24.15 -16.89
C GLU A 96 2.91 24.23 -16.43
N TYR A 97 2.37 23.15 -15.84
CA TYR A 97 0.94 23.04 -15.48
C TYR A 97 0.64 23.11 -13.98
N GLN A 98 1.62 23.42 -13.12
CA GLN A 98 1.46 23.42 -11.65
C GLN A 98 0.28 24.29 -11.20
N PHE A 99 0.17 25.49 -11.76
CA PHE A 99 -0.86 26.45 -11.38
C PHE A 99 -2.27 25.95 -11.72
N TYR A 100 -2.46 25.36 -12.90
CA TYR A 100 -3.73 24.76 -13.30
C TYR A 100 -4.10 23.57 -12.39
N ALA A 101 -3.14 22.68 -12.11
CA ALA A 101 -3.37 21.57 -11.19
C ALA A 101 -3.80 22.08 -9.81
N ILE A 102 -3.09 23.07 -9.24
CA ILE A 102 -3.43 23.67 -7.95
C ILE A 102 -4.84 24.31 -7.97
N ILE A 103 -5.21 25.01 -9.05
CA ILE A 103 -6.56 25.58 -9.18
C ILE A 103 -7.62 24.48 -9.21
N TYR A 104 -7.44 23.40 -9.97
CA TYR A 104 -8.41 22.30 -9.99
C TYR A 104 -8.49 21.57 -8.64
N LEU A 105 -7.37 21.33 -7.96
CA LEU A 105 -7.33 20.77 -6.60
C LEU A 105 -8.09 21.69 -5.62
N GLY A 106 -7.87 23.00 -5.71
CA GLY A 106 -8.53 24.01 -4.89
C GLY A 106 -10.04 24.06 -5.12
N ILE A 107 -10.49 24.08 -6.38
CA ILE A 107 -11.92 24.14 -6.71
C ILE A 107 -12.66 22.89 -6.19
N PHE A 108 -12.10 21.70 -6.37
CA PHE A 108 -12.77 20.46 -5.92
C PHE A 108 -12.76 20.30 -4.39
N THR A 109 -11.72 20.74 -3.71
CA THR A 109 -11.70 20.77 -2.23
C THR A 109 -12.70 21.79 -1.68
N ILE A 110 -12.77 22.99 -2.27
CA ILE A 110 -13.77 24.00 -1.93
C ILE A 110 -15.19 23.52 -2.23
N LEU A 111 -15.41 22.86 -3.37
CA LEU A 111 -16.72 22.34 -3.77
C LEU A 111 -17.17 21.21 -2.83
N SER A 112 -16.27 20.29 -2.47
CA SER A 112 -16.57 19.26 -1.46
C SER A 112 -16.93 19.88 -0.11
N LEU A 113 -16.15 20.87 0.34
CA LEU A 113 -16.40 21.57 1.59
C LEU A 113 -17.72 22.36 1.55
N ALA A 114 -18.04 23.01 0.43
CA ALA A 114 -19.30 23.73 0.23
C ALA A 114 -20.51 22.78 0.28
N VAL A 115 -20.38 21.58 -0.32
CA VAL A 115 -21.43 20.54 -0.24
C VAL A 115 -21.58 20.05 1.20
N CYS A 116 -20.49 19.73 1.90
CA CYS A 116 -20.52 19.33 3.31
C CYS A 116 -21.09 20.43 4.22
N TYR A 117 -20.74 21.70 3.98
CA TYR A 117 -21.24 22.84 4.74
C TYR A 117 -22.75 23.05 4.51
N ARG A 118 -23.22 22.84 3.27
CA ARG A 118 -24.64 22.95 2.94
C ARG A 118 -25.48 21.81 3.51
N MET A 119 -24.94 20.59 3.52
CA MET A 119 -25.64 19.41 4.06
C MET A 119 -25.64 19.38 5.59
N GLY A 120 -24.61 19.96 6.22
CA GLY A 120 -24.45 19.95 7.66
C GLY A 120 -24.12 18.56 8.22
N PRO A 121 -23.69 18.47 9.49
CA PRO A 121 -23.51 17.19 10.17
C PRO A 121 -24.87 16.47 10.28
N PRO A 122 -24.94 15.16 10.02
CA PRO A 122 -26.19 14.41 10.11
C PRO A 122 -26.72 14.38 11.55
N GLU A 123 -27.92 14.92 11.75
CA GLU A 123 -28.60 14.99 13.06
C GLU A 123 -29.50 13.76 13.31
N ASP A 124 -29.92 13.06 12.26
CA ASP A 124 -30.79 11.89 12.37
C ASP A 124 -30.07 10.71 13.03
N GLU A 125 -30.60 10.23 14.16
CA GLU A 125 -30.05 9.08 14.90
C GLU A 125 -29.89 7.83 14.02
N ARG A 126 -30.81 7.63 13.06
CA ARG A 126 -30.76 6.51 12.12
C ARG A 126 -29.54 6.56 11.22
N SER A 127 -29.17 7.74 10.72
CA SER A 127 -28.02 7.92 9.84
C SER A 127 -26.70 7.79 10.62
N LEU A 128 -26.67 8.28 11.86
CA LEU A 128 -25.54 8.13 12.78
C LEU A 128 -25.29 6.66 13.11
N ASN A 129 -26.35 5.89 13.39
CA ASN A 129 -26.23 4.46 13.64
C ASN A 129 -25.72 3.73 12.39
N LEU A 130 -26.18 4.07 11.17
CA LEU A 130 -25.67 3.44 9.96
C LEU A 130 -24.16 3.69 9.77
N MET A 131 -23.71 4.93 10.00
CA MET A 131 -22.29 5.28 9.90
C MET A 131 -21.43 4.64 11.01
N GLU A 132 -21.98 4.47 12.21
CA GLU A 132 -21.33 3.70 13.27
C GLU A 132 -21.13 2.25 12.81
N TRP A 133 -22.17 1.62 12.28
CA TRP A 133 -22.11 0.23 11.83
C TRP A 133 -21.15 0.05 10.67
N THR A 134 -21.12 0.98 9.71
CA THR A 134 -20.17 0.90 8.59
C THR A 134 -18.73 1.02 9.08
N LEU A 135 -18.45 1.95 10.00
CA LEU A 135 -17.12 2.12 10.59
C LEU A 135 -16.71 0.90 11.41
N GLN A 136 -17.63 0.32 12.19
CA GLN A 136 -17.41 -0.91 12.95
C GLN A 136 -17.15 -2.11 12.04
N ILE A 137 -17.97 -2.31 11.01
CA ILE A 137 -17.78 -3.39 10.03
C ILE A 137 -16.43 -3.24 9.32
N ILE A 138 -16.04 -2.03 8.91
CA ILE A 138 -14.74 -1.78 8.28
C ILE A 138 -13.60 -2.13 9.24
N SER A 139 -13.67 -1.69 10.50
CA SER A 139 -12.63 -2.01 11.49
C SER A 139 -12.52 -3.50 11.80
N LEU A 140 -13.65 -4.22 11.89
CA LEU A 140 -13.68 -5.67 12.06
C LEU A 140 -13.12 -6.39 10.83
N ALA A 141 -13.47 -5.93 9.62
CA ALA A 141 -12.94 -6.48 8.37
C ALA A 141 -11.42 -6.30 8.28
N LEU A 142 -10.89 -5.13 8.66
CA LEU A 142 -9.45 -4.87 8.70
C LEU A 142 -8.72 -5.82 9.67
N ILE A 143 -9.24 -5.97 10.89
CA ILE A 143 -8.70 -6.91 11.87
C ILE A 143 -8.72 -8.34 11.30
N TYR A 144 -9.83 -8.76 10.71
CA TYR A 144 -9.97 -10.11 10.16
C TYR A 144 -9.04 -10.37 8.99
N LEU A 145 -9.07 -9.53 7.95
CA LEU A 145 -8.26 -9.69 6.74
C LEU A 145 -6.77 -9.75 7.05
N PHE A 146 -6.33 -8.89 7.96
CA PHE A 146 -4.93 -8.78 8.30
C PHE A 146 -4.40 -9.97 9.11
N ASN A 147 -5.20 -10.48 10.05
CA ASN A 147 -4.86 -11.72 10.76
C ASN A 147 -4.94 -12.95 9.83
N GLN A 148 -5.97 -13.04 9.01
CA GLN A 148 -6.19 -14.13 8.07
C GLN A 148 -5.04 -14.26 7.05
N SER A 149 -4.56 -13.14 6.51
CA SER A 149 -3.50 -13.12 5.50
C SER A 149 -2.23 -13.83 5.97
N ARG A 150 -1.89 -13.72 7.26
CA ARG A 150 -0.73 -14.38 7.85
C ARG A 150 -0.92 -15.87 8.07
N ILE A 151 -2.09 -16.22 8.59
CA ILE A 151 -2.44 -17.61 8.86
C ILE A 151 -2.45 -18.41 7.54
N TYR A 152 -3.07 -17.88 6.49
CA TYR A 152 -3.17 -18.56 5.19
C TYR A 152 -1.81 -18.73 4.53
N THR A 153 -0.96 -17.71 4.59
CA THR A 153 0.41 -17.81 4.07
C THR A 153 1.18 -18.92 4.79
N ARG A 154 1.10 -18.99 6.12
CA ARG A 154 1.78 -20.04 6.92
C ARG A 154 1.25 -21.44 6.60
N ILE A 155 -0.07 -21.61 6.58
CA ILE A 155 -0.71 -22.90 6.27
C ILE A 155 -0.32 -23.39 4.87
N GLU A 156 -0.36 -22.52 3.86
CA GLU A 156 -0.04 -22.91 2.49
C GLU A 156 1.45 -23.24 2.31
N LEU A 157 2.33 -22.50 3.00
CA LEU A 157 3.76 -22.83 3.05
C LEU A 157 4.00 -24.18 3.75
N GLU A 158 3.27 -24.50 4.82
CA GLU A 158 3.35 -25.81 5.48
C GLU A 158 2.84 -26.94 4.59
N ARG A 159 1.71 -26.74 3.91
CA ARG A 159 1.20 -27.69 2.91
C ARG A 159 2.22 -27.91 1.79
N LEU A 160 2.85 -26.85 1.31
CA LEU A 160 3.89 -26.93 0.30
C LEU A 160 5.11 -27.73 0.82
N ARG A 161 5.55 -27.48 2.06
CA ARG A 161 6.64 -28.25 2.70
C ARG A 161 6.30 -29.73 2.78
N GLN A 162 5.10 -30.07 3.25
CA GLN A 162 4.62 -31.45 3.33
C GLN A 162 4.59 -32.12 1.95
N PHE A 163 4.12 -31.39 0.94
CA PHE A 163 4.07 -31.88 -0.44
C PHE A 163 5.47 -32.14 -1.00
N CYS A 164 6.42 -31.23 -0.79
CA CYS A 164 7.82 -31.39 -1.20
C CYS A 164 8.53 -32.56 -0.47
N ASN A 165 8.19 -32.80 0.80
CA ASN A 165 8.74 -33.91 1.61
C ASN A 165 8.08 -35.27 1.31
N SER A 166 7.01 -35.33 0.51
CA SER A 166 6.36 -36.59 0.14
C SER A 166 7.15 -37.38 -0.91
N GLN A 167 7.07 -38.72 -0.85
CA GLN A 167 7.88 -39.67 -1.63
C GLN A 167 7.53 -39.70 -3.14
N ASN A 168 6.54 -38.94 -3.60
CA ASN A 168 6.06 -38.92 -4.99
C ASN A 168 6.55 -37.70 -5.81
N SER A 169 7.64 -37.06 -5.40
CA SER A 169 8.08 -35.72 -5.84
C SER A 169 9.10 -35.69 -6.98
N LYS A 170 9.27 -36.78 -7.74
CA LYS A 170 10.33 -36.89 -8.78
C LYS A 170 10.27 -35.76 -9.82
N SER A 171 9.08 -35.26 -10.17
CA SER A 171 8.87 -34.10 -11.06
C SER A 171 9.22 -32.75 -10.40
N HIS A 172 9.07 -32.61 -9.09
CA HIS A 172 9.32 -31.37 -8.36
C HIS A 172 10.81 -31.14 -8.11
N TRP A 173 11.57 -32.18 -7.76
CA TRP A 173 13.03 -32.05 -7.60
C TRP A 173 13.76 -31.71 -8.91
N GLN A 174 13.18 -32.09 -10.05
CA GLN A 174 13.63 -31.66 -11.38
C GLN A 174 13.39 -30.16 -11.65
N LEU A 175 12.37 -29.55 -11.04
CA LEU A 175 12.16 -28.10 -11.06
C LEU A 175 13.08 -27.39 -10.07
N VAL A 176 13.25 -27.95 -8.86
CA VAL A 176 14.13 -27.39 -7.83
C VAL A 176 15.59 -27.38 -8.28
N SER A 177 16.06 -28.38 -9.03
CA SER A 177 17.42 -28.41 -9.58
C SER A 177 17.68 -27.32 -10.64
N ARG A 178 16.63 -26.76 -11.24
CA ARG A 178 16.71 -25.63 -12.18
C ARG A 178 16.66 -24.26 -11.49
N LEU A 179 16.40 -24.21 -10.18
CA LEU A 179 16.39 -22.96 -9.42
C LEU A 179 17.82 -22.45 -9.21
N LYS A 180 17.96 -21.12 -9.18
CA LYS A 180 19.26 -20.44 -9.00
C LYS A 180 19.91 -20.72 -7.63
N LYS A 181 19.12 -21.07 -6.61
CA LYS A 181 19.59 -21.33 -5.23
C LYS A 181 18.89 -22.56 -4.62
N PRO A 182 19.27 -23.79 -5.01
CA PRO A 182 18.58 -25.02 -4.58
C PRO A 182 18.78 -25.31 -3.08
N ASN A 183 19.97 -25.05 -2.52
CA ASN A 183 20.25 -25.27 -1.09
C ASN A 183 19.37 -24.43 -0.18
N ARG A 184 19.01 -23.22 -0.62
CA ARG A 184 18.10 -22.34 0.11
C ARG A 184 16.67 -22.86 0.09
N MET A 185 16.23 -23.42 -1.05
CA MET A 185 14.93 -24.07 -1.12
C MET A 185 14.90 -25.32 -0.25
N ALA A 186 15.99 -26.10 -0.22
CA ALA A 186 16.12 -27.26 0.66
C ALA A 186 16.01 -26.86 2.14
N SER A 187 16.75 -25.83 2.60
CA SER A 187 16.63 -25.33 3.98
C SER A 187 15.24 -24.78 4.29
N PHE A 188 14.52 -24.24 3.31
CA PHE A 188 13.12 -23.81 3.48
C PHE A 188 12.16 -25.00 3.62
N ILE A 189 12.36 -26.06 2.83
CA ILE A 189 11.54 -27.29 2.86
C ILE A 189 11.74 -28.07 4.16
N THR A 190 12.98 -28.15 4.64
CA THR A 190 13.34 -28.79 5.92
C THR A 190 12.80 -28.02 7.13
N GLY A 191 12.48 -26.73 6.95
CA GLY A 191 11.95 -25.85 8.01
C GLY A 191 13.02 -25.05 8.74
N ASP A 192 14.30 -25.20 8.39
CA ASP A 192 15.44 -24.50 9.00
C ASP A 192 15.46 -22.98 8.68
N SER A 193 14.71 -22.55 7.67
CA SER A 193 14.65 -21.14 7.24
C SER A 193 13.22 -20.68 6.94
N ASP A 194 12.93 -19.41 7.23
CA ASP A 194 11.63 -18.80 6.94
C ASP A 194 11.47 -18.52 5.43
N HIS A 195 10.24 -18.20 4.99
CA HIS A 195 9.88 -17.95 3.59
C HIS A 195 10.65 -16.79 2.93
N VAL A 196 11.24 -15.89 3.73
CA VAL A 196 12.17 -14.85 3.29
C VAL A 196 13.44 -14.98 4.13
N SER A 197 14.60 -15.04 3.48
CA SER A 197 15.90 -15.07 4.16
C SER A 197 16.32 -13.66 4.58
N ALA A 198 17.02 -13.57 5.72
CA ALA A 198 17.60 -12.33 6.24
C ALA A 198 18.34 -11.50 5.18
N MET A 199 19.09 -12.17 4.32
CA MET A 199 19.94 -11.53 3.32
C MET A 199 19.14 -10.97 2.15
N GLU A 200 18.04 -11.64 1.75
CA GLU A 200 17.12 -11.12 0.73
C GLU A 200 16.30 -9.96 1.26
N PHE A 201 15.91 -10.01 2.54
CA PHE A 201 15.25 -8.88 3.17
C PHE A 201 16.19 -7.68 3.32
N SER A 202 17.43 -7.88 3.81
CA SER A 202 18.43 -6.81 3.96
C SER A 202 18.76 -6.12 2.64
N TYR A 203 18.90 -6.90 1.57
CA TYR A 203 19.11 -6.34 0.24
C TYR A 203 17.89 -5.52 -0.22
N HIS A 204 16.67 -5.98 0.09
CA HIS A 204 15.45 -5.25 -0.22
C HIS A 204 15.26 -4.01 0.68
N SER A 205 15.69 -4.04 1.95
CA SER A 205 15.63 -2.86 2.82
C SER A 205 16.67 -1.82 2.41
N GLU A 206 17.89 -2.22 2.05
CA GLU A 206 18.95 -1.30 1.62
C GLU A 206 18.62 -0.59 0.30
N ILE A 207 17.94 -1.26 -0.63
CA ILE A 207 17.54 -0.68 -1.91
C ILE A 207 16.36 0.28 -1.78
N TYR A 208 15.40 -0.01 -0.90
CA TYR A 208 14.13 0.73 -0.82
C TYR A 208 14.01 1.63 0.42
N CYS A 209 14.92 1.50 1.39
CA CYS A 209 15.03 2.33 2.58
C CYS A 209 16.50 2.75 2.72
N PRO A 210 17.00 3.66 1.87
CA PRO A 210 18.35 4.16 2.01
C PRO A 210 18.38 4.99 3.30
N ASP A 211 19.15 4.53 4.29
CA ASP A 211 19.41 5.30 5.51
C ASP A 211 19.97 6.67 5.11
N GLY A 212 19.12 7.68 5.20
CA GLY A 212 19.39 9.03 4.74
C GLY A 212 18.63 10.03 5.57
N GLU A 213 18.88 10.03 6.88
CA GLU A 213 18.94 11.21 7.77
C GLU A 213 18.75 10.80 9.24
N GLU A 214 19.77 10.23 9.89
CA GLU A 214 19.94 10.41 11.35
C GLU A 214 21.33 9.99 11.88
N SER A 215 22.40 10.44 11.21
CA SER A 215 23.75 10.37 11.80
C SER A 215 24.60 11.59 11.44
N ASN A 216 24.05 12.79 11.65
CA ASN A 216 24.89 13.98 11.75
C ASN A 216 24.28 15.07 12.66
N LYS A 217 23.83 14.68 13.86
CA LYS A 217 23.48 15.60 14.94
C LYS A 217 24.26 15.27 16.22
N GLY A 218 25.58 15.16 16.07
CA GLY A 218 26.49 14.84 17.18
C GLY A 218 27.90 15.42 17.05
N ARG A 219 28.17 16.26 16.05
CA ARG A 219 29.48 16.88 15.89
C ARG A 219 29.39 18.27 15.27
N ILE A 220 28.95 19.23 16.07
CA ILE A 220 29.39 20.62 15.90
C ILE A 220 30.21 20.92 17.15
N GLN A 221 31.53 20.87 16.99
CA GLN A 221 32.42 21.67 17.81
C GLN A 221 32.33 23.10 17.27
N PHE A 222 31.81 24.01 18.07
CA PHE A 222 32.46 25.22 18.60
C PHE A 222 31.51 25.84 19.62
#